data_AF-A0AAV2DQG1-F1
#
_entry.id   AF-A0AAV2DQG1-F1
#
_cell.length_a   1.000
_cell.length_b   1.000
_cell.length_c   1.000
_cell.angle_alpha   90.00
_cell.angle_beta   90.00
_cell.angle_gamma   90.00
#
_symmetry.space_group_name_H-M   'P 1'
#
loop_
_entity.id
_entity.type
_entity.pdbx_description
1 polymer ?
#
loop_
_entity_poly.entity_id
_entity_poly.type
_entity_poly.pdbx_seq_one_letter_code
_entity_poly.pdbx_strand_id
1 'polypeptide(L)'
;MDENYTFSELCGTIPDCNLKMMKIRAVWIDDSFVASGFGMLTTLHLEDCMLHSALLEDFDPFSKFSCLNKLVMAHCMYHGRIKISGSQLLSLELDGMACSDMEISAPRLKSLSLLQELEYLQFTKLSVPSIDHVDIRATDMNFFLEEDEECVRKSLISLFQNLKNAVFLSLGHYTVKVLSDMSEFLEQQPSPFTRLNSVIMVTDSVPYTVINYFLKETAA
;
A
#
# COMPACT_ATOMS: atom_id res chain seq x y z
N MET A 1 15.32 13.20 -22.38
CA MET A 1 15.14 14.09 -21.22
C MET A 1 13.81 14.74 -21.45
N ASP A 2 12.76 14.12 -20.95
CA ASP A 2 11.42 14.72 -20.99
C ASP A 2 11.39 15.88 -20.00
N GLU A 3 10.80 17.00 -20.43
CA GLU A 3 10.54 18.15 -19.56
C GLU A 3 9.53 17.70 -18.49
N ASN A 4 10.04 17.35 -17.31
CA ASN A 4 9.19 17.06 -16.17
C ASN A 4 8.77 18.38 -15.53
N TYR A 5 7.47 18.65 -15.53
CA TYR A 5 6.89 19.82 -14.89
C TYR A 5 6.56 19.52 -13.42
N THR A 6 6.82 20.47 -12.52
CA THR A 6 6.36 20.39 -11.14
C THR A 6 4.89 20.74 -11.02
N PHE A 7 4.25 20.30 -9.93
CA PHE A 7 2.87 20.68 -9.65
C PHE A 7 2.71 22.20 -9.59
N SER A 8 3.67 22.90 -8.98
CA SER A 8 3.70 24.36 -8.89
C SER A 8 3.77 25.05 -10.26
N GLU A 9 4.52 24.48 -11.20
CA GLU A 9 4.64 24.99 -12.57
C GLU A 9 3.37 24.80 -13.40
N LEU A 10 2.67 23.67 -13.23
CA LEU A 10 1.48 23.35 -14.01
C LEU A 10 0.21 24.04 -13.51
N CYS A 11 0.08 24.18 -12.20
CA CYS A 11 -1.21 24.51 -11.59
C CYS A 11 -1.37 25.97 -11.19
N GLY A 12 -0.28 26.75 -11.11
CA GLY A 12 -0.32 28.09 -10.51
C GLY A 12 -0.98 28.08 -9.11
N THR A 13 -1.50 29.22 -8.66
CA THR A 13 -2.42 29.22 -7.50
C THR A 13 -3.77 28.68 -7.93
N ILE A 14 -4.02 27.39 -7.74
CA ILE A 14 -5.39 26.85 -7.83
C ILE A 14 -6.22 27.57 -6.77
N PRO A 15 -7.24 28.38 -7.16
CA PRO A 15 -8.09 29.04 -6.19
C PRO A 15 -8.75 27.98 -5.33
N ASP A 16 -8.91 28.26 -4.04
CA ASP A 16 -9.53 27.38 -3.04
C ASP A 16 -10.96 27.02 -3.48
N CYS A 17 -11.05 25.97 -4.29
CA CYS A 17 -12.27 25.53 -4.91
C CYS A 17 -12.77 24.29 -4.15
N ASN A 18 -14.09 24.09 -4.17
CA ASN A 18 -14.75 22.93 -3.56
C ASN A 18 -14.43 21.61 -4.29
N LEU A 19 -13.17 21.41 -4.68
CA LEU A 19 -12.67 20.28 -5.40
C LEU A 19 -12.68 19.07 -4.46
N LYS A 20 -13.52 18.10 -4.80
CA LYS A 20 -13.67 16.85 -4.04
C LYS A 20 -12.81 15.72 -4.57
N MET A 21 -12.46 15.77 -5.85
CA MET A 21 -11.71 14.72 -6.52
C MET A 21 -10.64 15.35 -7.41
N MET A 22 -9.44 14.81 -7.33
CA MET A 22 -8.29 15.25 -8.10
C MET A 22 -7.56 14.02 -8.63
N LYS A 23 -7.24 14.02 -9.92
CA LYS A 23 -6.33 13.08 -10.54
C LYS A 23 -5.18 13.85 -11.15
N ILE A 24 -3.96 13.50 -10.76
CA ILE A 24 -2.72 14.07 -11.28
C ILE A 24 -1.94 12.94 -11.95
N ARG A 25 -1.34 13.23 -13.10
CA ARG A 25 -0.54 12.26 -13.84
C ARG A 25 0.75 12.86 -14.36
N ALA A 26 1.86 12.13 -14.23
CA ALA A 26 3.16 12.49 -14.81
C ALA A 26 3.68 13.86 -14.33
N VAL A 27 3.59 14.11 -13.01
CA VAL A 27 3.98 15.38 -12.38
C VAL A 27 4.92 15.13 -11.21
N TRP A 28 5.85 16.07 -10.99
CA TRP A 28 6.65 16.13 -9.76
C TRP A 28 5.85 16.77 -8.61
N ILE A 29 5.60 15.98 -7.57
CA ILE A 29 4.91 16.40 -6.36
C ILE A 29 5.97 16.91 -5.37
N ASP A 30 5.98 18.22 -5.14
CA ASP A 30 6.92 18.91 -4.25
C ASP A 30 6.23 19.38 -2.95
N ASP A 31 6.99 20.03 -2.07
CA ASP A 31 6.49 20.60 -0.81
C ASP A 31 5.36 21.63 -1.01
N SER A 32 5.25 22.25 -2.20
CA SER A 32 4.20 23.22 -2.50
C SER A 32 2.84 22.57 -2.69
N PHE A 33 2.81 21.35 -3.23
CA PHE A 33 1.58 20.55 -3.31
C PHE A 33 1.06 20.23 -1.91
N VAL A 34 1.95 19.82 -1.01
CA VAL A 34 1.63 19.51 0.39
C VAL A 34 1.08 20.74 1.11
N ALA A 35 1.71 21.90 0.88
CA ALA A 35 1.29 23.16 1.47
C ALA A 35 -0.10 23.64 1.01
N SER A 36 -0.53 23.25 -0.19
CA SER A 36 -1.83 23.67 -0.76
C SER A 36 -3.02 23.10 0.01
N GLY A 37 -2.88 21.92 0.63
CA GLY A 37 -3.79 21.41 1.66
C GLY A 37 -5.28 21.41 1.31
N PHE A 38 -5.64 21.03 0.07
CA PHE A 38 -6.99 21.07 -0.49
C PHE A 38 -8.08 20.58 0.49
N GLY A 39 -8.72 21.51 1.20
CA GLY A 39 -9.47 21.22 2.42
C GLY A 39 -10.74 20.39 2.22
N MET A 40 -11.31 20.39 1.01
CA MET A 40 -12.50 19.60 0.66
C MET A 40 -12.19 18.35 -0.17
N LEU A 41 -10.92 18.09 -0.46
CA LEU A 41 -10.54 16.97 -1.31
C LEU A 41 -10.79 15.66 -0.58
N THR A 42 -11.69 14.85 -1.13
CA THR A 42 -12.04 13.53 -0.61
C THR A 42 -11.30 12.41 -1.34
N THR A 43 -10.96 12.60 -2.62
CA THR A 43 -10.28 11.58 -3.42
C THR A 43 -9.09 12.19 -4.15
N LEU A 44 -7.93 11.57 -3.96
CA LEU A 44 -6.70 11.91 -4.66
C LEU A 44 -6.20 10.67 -5.39
N HIS A 45 -5.92 10.83 -6.68
CA HIS A 45 -5.30 9.82 -7.52
C HIS A 45 -4.01 10.42 -8.11
N LEU A 46 -2.87 9.82 -7.78
CA LEU A 46 -1.58 10.12 -8.38
C LEU A 46 -1.17 8.97 -9.29
N GLU A 47 -0.81 9.25 -10.53
CA GLU A 47 -0.40 8.26 -11.53
C GLU A 47 0.93 8.71 -12.16
N ASP A 48 1.92 7.83 -12.27
CA ASP A 48 3.22 8.16 -12.88
C ASP A 48 3.89 9.39 -12.23
N CYS A 49 3.67 9.64 -10.93
CA CYS A 49 4.16 10.82 -10.22
C CYS A 49 5.48 10.56 -9.50
N MET A 50 6.39 11.55 -9.54
CA MET A 50 7.61 11.54 -8.73
C MET A 50 7.40 12.43 -7.50
N LEU A 51 7.56 11.86 -6.31
CA LEU A 51 7.48 12.62 -5.07
C LEU A 51 8.88 13.14 -4.73
N HIS A 52 8.93 14.39 -4.30
CA HIS A 52 10.15 15.06 -3.89
C HIS A 52 9.89 15.84 -2.59
N SER A 53 10.79 15.69 -1.63
CA SER A 53 10.79 16.43 -0.38
C SER A 53 12.17 17.00 -0.14
N ALA A 54 12.26 18.28 0.19
CA ALA A 54 13.51 18.86 0.66
C ALA A 54 13.88 18.37 2.07
N LEU A 55 12.88 17.87 2.82
CA LEU A 55 13.04 17.32 4.17
C LEU A 55 13.26 15.82 4.05
N LEU A 56 14.51 15.39 4.30
CA LEU A 56 14.96 14.01 4.12
C LEU A 56 14.33 13.00 5.10
N GLU A 57 13.63 13.46 6.14
CA GLU A 57 13.07 12.61 7.20
C GLU A 57 11.55 12.85 7.37
N ASP A 58 10.78 11.77 7.47
CA ASP A 58 9.35 11.72 7.79
C ASP A 58 8.42 12.55 6.87
N PHE A 59 8.64 12.47 5.56
CA PHE A 59 7.80 13.14 4.58
C PHE A 59 6.39 12.50 4.49
N ASP A 60 5.37 13.30 4.84
CA ASP A 60 3.96 12.95 4.65
C ASP A 60 3.28 13.96 3.72
N PRO A 61 3.20 13.67 2.41
CA PRO A 61 2.64 14.57 1.43
C PRO A 61 1.13 14.76 1.57
N PHE A 62 0.47 13.92 2.38
CA PHE A 62 -1.00 13.88 2.50
C PHE A 62 -1.50 14.44 3.84
N SER A 63 -0.59 14.78 4.75
CA SER A 63 -0.89 15.26 6.11
C SER A 63 -1.82 16.48 6.18
N LYS A 64 -1.88 17.30 5.13
CA LYS A 64 -2.75 18.49 5.06
C LYS A 64 -4.14 18.24 4.47
N PHE A 65 -4.40 17.05 3.92
CA PHE A 65 -5.66 16.72 3.27
C PHE A 65 -6.66 16.17 4.29
N SER A 66 -7.23 17.05 5.10
CA SER A 66 -8.04 16.69 6.27
C SER A 66 -9.32 15.90 5.95
N CYS A 67 -9.84 16.02 4.72
CA CYS A 67 -11.05 15.34 4.25
C CYS A 67 -10.78 14.13 3.35
N LEU A 68 -9.50 13.78 3.11
CA LEU A 68 -9.14 12.71 2.19
C LEU A 68 -9.61 11.36 2.72
N ASN A 69 -10.51 10.74 1.96
CA ASN A 69 -11.10 9.43 2.27
C ASN A 69 -10.56 8.32 1.36
N LYS A 70 -10.07 8.67 0.17
CA LYS A 70 -9.51 7.73 -0.80
C LYS A 70 -8.21 8.30 -1.39
N LEU A 71 -7.15 7.50 -1.30
CA LEU A 71 -5.87 7.77 -1.92
C LEU A 71 -5.52 6.60 -2.86
N VAL A 72 -5.17 6.94 -4.09
CA VAL A 72 -4.62 6.02 -5.09
C VAL A 72 -3.26 6.54 -5.52
N MET A 73 -2.24 5.70 -5.44
CA MET A 73 -0.90 5.98 -5.95
C MET A 73 -0.52 4.87 -6.91
N ALA A 74 -0.52 5.16 -8.19
CA ALA A 74 -0.17 4.25 -9.27
C ALA A 74 1.15 4.67 -9.92
N HIS A 75 2.10 3.74 -10.03
CA HIS A 75 3.42 3.91 -10.64
C HIS A 75 4.15 5.16 -10.13
N CYS A 76 4.01 5.44 -8.84
CA CYS A 76 4.64 6.58 -8.19
C CYS A 76 6.02 6.20 -7.63
N MET A 77 6.92 7.17 -7.52
CA MET A 77 8.28 6.96 -7.02
C MET A 77 8.64 7.98 -5.94
N TYR A 78 9.29 7.51 -4.87
CA TYR A 78 9.89 8.35 -3.85
C TYR A 78 11.24 7.77 -3.37
N HIS A 79 12.31 8.56 -3.48
CA HIS A 79 13.63 8.18 -2.97
C HIS A 79 13.74 8.52 -1.48
N GLY A 80 13.14 7.70 -0.62
CA GLY A 80 13.23 7.83 0.82
C GLY A 80 12.14 7.06 1.57
N ARG A 81 11.98 7.40 2.85
CA ARG A 81 10.87 6.91 3.68
C ARG A 81 9.62 7.77 3.48
N ILE A 82 8.55 7.15 2.99
CA ILE A 82 7.25 7.83 2.85
C ILE A 82 6.34 7.50 4.03
N LYS A 83 5.66 8.52 4.54
CA LYS A 83 4.62 8.37 5.54
C LYS A 83 3.26 8.72 4.94
N ILE A 84 2.27 7.87 5.22
CA ILE A 84 0.87 8.10 4.85
C ILE A 84 0.06 8.12 6.15
N SER A 85 -0.15 9.32 6.69
CA SER A 85 -1.08 9.53 7.80
C SER A 85 -2.42 10.07 7.30
N GLY A 86 -3.49 9.40 7.69
CA GLY A 86 -4.82 9.70 7.16
C GLY A 86 -5.90 9.40 8.18
N SER A 87 -6.25 10.39 9.00
CA SER A 87 -7.27 10.19 10.06
C SER A 87 -8.66 9.92 9.50
N GLN A 88 -8.97 10.42 8.30
CA GLN A 88 -10.23 10.20 7.58
C GLN A 88 -10.11 9.16 6.44
N LEU A 89 -8.91 8.64 6.19
CA LEU A 89 -8.66 7.75 5.06
C LEU A 89 -9.40 6.42 5.27
N LEU A 90 -10.24 6.06 4.30
CA LEU A 90 -11.05 4.84 4.28
C LEU A 90 -10.53 3.83 3.25
N SER A 91 -9.92 4.30 2.17
CA SER A 91 -9.40 3.47 1.08
C SER A 91 -8.00 3.94 0.67
N LEU A 92 -7.06 2.99 0.61
CA LEU A 92 -5.71 3.20 0.13
C LEU A 92 -5.39 2.14 -0.93
N GLU A 93 -4.89 2.60 -2.07
CA GLU A 93 -4.44 1.76 -3.18
C GLU A 93 -3.04 2.18 -3.57
N LEU A 94 -2.11 1.22 -3.48
CA LEU A 94 -0.72 1.37 -3.88
C LEU A 94 -0.47 0.39 -5.02
N ASP A 95 -0.19 0.92 -6.20
CA ASP A 95 0.08 0.16 -7.42
C ASP A 95 1.44 0.57 -7.96
N GLY A 96 2.40 -0.35 -8.04
CA GLY A 96 3.76 -0.09 -8.53
C GLY A 96 4.47 1.07 -7.82
N MET A 97 4.24 1.26 -6.51
CA MET A 97 4.90 2.30 -5.73
C MET A 97 6.34 1.90 -5.40
N ALA A 98 7.31 2.69 -5.88
CA ALA A 98 8.71 2.49 -5.57
C ALA A 98 9.16 3.43 -4.44
N CYS A 99 9.41 2.87 -3.24
CA CYS A 99 9.99 3.59 -2.10
C CYS A 99 10.85 2.66 -1.23
N SER A 100 11.80 3.24 -0.48
CA SER A 100 12.70 2.46 0.36
C SER A 100 12.04 1.94 1.64
N ASP A 101 11.24 2.79 2.30
CA ASP A 101 10.54 2.48 3.54
C ASP A 101 9.14 3.10 3.50
N MET A 102 8.15 2.40 4.08
CA MET A 102 6.80 2.94 4.22
C MET A 102 6.29 2.90 5.66
N GLU A 103 5.70 4.01 6.13
CA GLU A 103 4.86 4.06 7.33
C GLU A 103 3.42 4.40 6.94
N ILE A 104 2.46 3.58 7.36
CA ILE A 104 1.03 3.86 7.22
C ILE A 104 0.40 3.98 8.60
N SER A 105 -0.25 5.11 8.86
CA SER A 105 -1.04 5.34 10.07
C SER A 105 -2.42 5.88 9.69
N ALA A 106 -3.36 4.96 9.46
CA ALA A 106 -4.71 5.26 9.01
C ALA A 106 -5.73 4.51 9.88
N PRO A 107 -6.15 5.09 11.04
CA PRO A 107 -6.94 4.37 12.03
C PRO A 107 -8.34 3.98 11.55
N ARG A 108 -8.86 4.64 10.50
CA ARG A 108 -10.18 4.40 9.92
C ARG A 108 -10.13 3.65 8.59
N LEU A 109 -8.94 3.24 8.15
CA LEU A 109 -8.78 2.55 6.87
C LEU A 109 -9.61 1.28 6.85
N LYS A 110 -10.45 1.13 5.82
CA LYS A 110 -11.36 -0.01 5.62
C LYS A 110 -10.90 -0.91 4.49
N SER A 111 -10.27 -0.35 3.47
CA SER A 111 -9.77 -1.05 2.30
C SER A 111 -8.31 -0.71 2.05
N LEU A 112 -7.48 -1.73 1.87
CA LEU A 112 -6.09 -1.62 1.48
C LEU A 112 -5.83 -2.52 0.26
N SER A 113 -5.34 -1.92 -0.82
CA SER A 113 -4.94 -2.64 -2.03
C SER A 113 -3.45 -2.42 -2.27
N LEU A 114 -2.70 -3.51 -2.38
CA LEU A 114 -1.25 -3.54 -2.61
C LEU A 114 -0.98 -4.32 -3.90
N LEU A 115 -0.75 -3.60 -4.99
CA LEU A 115 -0.48 -4.11 -6.34
C LEU A 115 0.97 -3.79 -6.68
N GLN A 116 1.91 -4.45 -6.01
CA GLN A 116 3.32 -4.07 -6.06
C GLN A 116 4.23 -5.29 -5.97
N GLU A 117 5.49 -5.12 -6.34
CA GLU A 117 6.50 -6.16 -6.14
C GLU A 117 6.70 -6.40 -4.64
N LEU A 118 6.97 -7.66 -4.27
CA LEU A 118 7.06 -8.06 -2.86
C LEU A 118 8.22 -7.39 -2.13
N GLU A 119 9.31 -7.09 -2.84
CA GLU A 119 10.49 -6.42 -2.30
C GLU A 119 10.16 -5.02 -1.74
N TYR A 120 9.18 -4.34 -2.33
CA TYR A 120 8.73 -3.02 -1.87
C TYR A 120 7.66 -3.08 -0.76
N LEU A 121 7.24 -4.27 -0.31
CA LEU A 121 6.27 -4.43 0.80
C LEU A 121 6.93 -4.32 2.18
N GLN A 122 7.97 -3.48 2.31
CA GLN A 122 8.63 -3.26 3.59
C GLN A 122 7.99 -2.09 4.33
N PHE A 123 7.16 -2.45 5.32
CA PHE A 123 6.56 -1.48 6.22
C PHE A 123 7.41 -1.35 7.48
N THR A 124 7.96 -0.16 7.71
CA THR A 124 8.56 0.18 9.01
C THR A 124 7.49 0.23 10.10
N LYS A 125 6.26 0.62 9.73
CA LYS A 125 5.10 0.62 10.61
C LYS A 125 3.78 0.61 9.82
N LEU A 126 2.88 -0.27 10.20
CA LEU A 126 1.56 -0.41 9.60
C LEU A 126 0.48 -0.42 10.70
N SER A 127 -0.18 0.72 10.92
CA SER A 127 -1.23 0.89 11.92
C SER A 127 -2.59 1.13 11.25
N VAL A 128 -3.33 0.04 11.05
CA VAL A 128 -4.64 0.01 10.37
C VAL A 128 -5.67 -0.79 11.16
N PRO A 129 -6.00 -0.40 12.41
CA PRO A 129 -6.84 -1.19 13.30
C PRO A 129 -8.26 -1.47 12.78
N SER A 130 -8.79 -0.63 11.89
CA SER A 130 -10.15 -0.74 11.35
C SER A 130 -10.24 -1.51 10.03
N ILE A 131 -9.13 -2.08 9.55
CA ILE A 131 -9.06 -2.73 8.23
C ILE A 131 -10.07 -3.87 8.13
N ASP A 132 -10.83 -3.89 7.02
CA ASP A 132 -11.81 -4.94 6.76
C ASP A 132 -11.49 -5.68 5.45
N HIS A 133 -11.06 -4.98 4.40
CA HIS A 133 -10.75 -5.56 3.08
C HIS A 133 -9.29 -5.35 2.72
N VAL A 134 -8.61 -6.43 2.35
CA VAL A 134 -7.23 -6.44 1.90
C VAL A 134 -7.15 -7.13 0.55
N ASP A 135 -6.55 -6.49 -0.45
CA ASP A 135 -6.20 -7.08 -1.74
C ASP A 135 -4.69 -6.98 -1.95
N ILE A 136 -4.01 -8.12 -2.02
CA ILE A 136 -2.56 -8.20 -2.22
C ILE A 136 -2.30 -8.92 -3.53
N ARG A 137 -1.79 -8.21 -4.52
CA ARG A 137 -1.44 -8.75 -5.83
C ARG A 137 0.00 -8.42 -6.13
N ALA A 138 0.87 -9.35 -5.75
CA ALA A 138 2.26 -9.23 -6.11
C ALA A 138 2.48 -9.44 -7.61
N THR A 139 3.43 -8.70 -8.18
CA THR A 139 3.89 -8.85 -9.56
C THR A 139 5.25 -9.56 -9.59
N ASP A 140 5.44 -10.40 -10.61
CA ASP A 140 6.70 -11.10 -10.89
C ASP A 140 7.49 -10.25 -11.90
N MET A 141 8.42 -9.44 -11.41
CA MET A 141 9.42 -8.83 -12.27
C MET A 141 10.74 -9.54 -11.97
N ASN A 142 11.13 -10.44 -12.88
CA ASN A 142 12.42 -11.14 -12.92
C ASN A 142 13.64 -10.20 -13.09
N PHE A 143 13.51 -8.92 -12.74
CA PHE A 143 14.48 -7.89 -12.97
C PHE A 143 15.05 -7.45 -11.62
N PHE A 144 16.26 -7.91 -11.36
CA PHE A 144 17.15 -7.46 -10.29
C PHE A 144 16.79 -7.97 -8.89
N LEU A 145 17.26 -9.18 -8.59
CA LEU A 145 18.32 -9.45 -7.61
C LEU A 145 18.14 -10.87 -7.09
N GLU A 146 19.26 -11.53 -6.78
CA GLU A 146 19.29 -12.68 -5.87
C GLU A 146 18.90 -12.22 -4.45
N GLU A 147 17.74 -11.56 -4.31
CA GLU A 147 17.24 -11.25 -2.98
C GLU A 147 16.98 -12.55 -2.24
N ASP A 148 17.38 -12.55 -0.98
CA ASP A 148 17.19 -13.66 -0.08
C ASP A 148 15.68 -13.97 -0.03
N GLU A 149 15.26 -15.08 -0.62
CA GLU A 149 13.88 -15.57 -0.55
C GLU A 149 13.35 -15.57 0.89
N GLU A 150 14.23 -15.69 1.89
CA GLU A 150 13.89 -15.57 3.30
C GLU A 150 13.41 -14.16 3.68
N CYS A 151 13.99 -13.11 3.11
CA CYS A 151 13.59 -11.71 3.31
C CYS A 151 12.15 -11.49 2.82
N VAL A 152 11.86 -11.90 1.57
CA VAL A 152 10.52 -11.80 0.97
C VAL A 152 9.49 -12.56 1.82
N ARG A 153 9.84 -13.79 2.26
CA ARG A 153 8.99 -14.59 3.14
C ARG A 153 8.70 -13.88 4.47
N LYS A 154 9.71 -13.34 5.14
CA LYS A 154 9.55 -12.60 6.41
C LYS A 154 8.69 -11.35 6.24
N SER A 155 8.91 -10.59 5.18
CA SER A 155 8.13 -9.39 4.88
C SER A 155 6.66 -9.70 4.66
N LEU A 156 6.35 -10.76 3.90
CA LEU A 156 4.96 -11.17 3.64
C LEU A 156 4.25 -11.65 4.92
N ILE A 157 4.92 -12.44 5.75
CA ILE A 157 4.36 -12.90 7.04
C ILE A 157 4.14 -11.73 8.00
N SER A 158 5.12 -10.82 8.10
CA SER A 158 5.00 -9.60 8.91
C SER A 158 3.83 -8.74 8.43
N LEU A 159 3.65 -8.59 7.12
CA LEU A 159 2.52 -7.88 6.53
C LEU A 159 1.18 -8.48 7.00
N PHE A 160 1.00 -9.80 6.89
CA PHE A 160 -0.25 -10.43 7.34
C PHE A 160 -0.50 -10.25 8.84
N GLN A 161 0.53 -10.35 9.69
CA GLN A 161 0.40 -10.11 11.12
C GLN A 161 -0.08 -8.69 11.45
N ASN A 162 0.36 -7.70 10.69
CA ASN A 162 -0.10 -6.32 10.81
C ASN A 162 -1.53 -6.10 10.29
N LEU A 163 -2.05 -7.04 9.49
CA LEU A 163 -3.40 -7.02 8.91
C LEU A 163 -4.39 -7.93 9.65
N LYS A 164 -4.06 -8.36 10.88
CA LYS A 164 -4.84 -9.34 11.67
C LYS A 164 -6.35 -9.10 11.77
N ASN A 165 -6.81 -7.85 11.67
CA ASN A 165 -8.21 -7.50 11.80
C ASN A 165 -9.01 -7.62 10.49
N ALA A 166 -8.37 -7.94 9.37
CA ALA A 166 -9.04 -8.08 8.08
C ALA A 166 -10.14 -9.15 8.11
N VAL A 167 -11.23 -8.87 7.42
CA VAL A 167 -12.41 -9.75 7.29
C VAL A 167 -12.40 -10.44 5.93
N PHE A 168 -11.91 -9.74 4.91
CA PHE A 168 -11.79 -10.21 3.54
C PHE A 168 -10.34 -10.07 3.07
N LEU A 169 -9.80 -11.16 2.51
CA LEU A 169 -8.48 -11.21 1.91
C LEU A 169 -8.58 -11.68 0.46
N SER A 170 -8.02 -10.91 -0.47
CA SER A 170 -7.81 -11.30 -1.86
C SER A 170 -6.31 -11.41 -2.11
N LEU A 171 -5.88 -12.54 -2.69
CA LEU A 171 -4.49 -12.81 -3.03
C LEU A 171 -4.34 -13.04 -4.53
N GLY A 172 -3.38 -12.36 -5.14
CA GLY A 172 -2.99 -12.57 -6.53
C GLY A 172 -2.16 -13.83 -6.74
N HIS A 173 -2.10 -14.29 -8.00
CA HIS A 173 -1.41 -15.51 -8.42
C HIS A 173 0.01 -15.64 -7.85
N TYR A 174 0.84 -14.59 -7.99
CA TYR A 174 2.23 -14.64 -7.54
C TYR A 174 2.37 -14.70 -6.02
N THR A 175 1.53 -13.97 -5.28
CA THR A 175 1.48 -14.07 -3.83
C THR A 175 1.15 -15.49 -3.37
N VAL A 176 0.20 -16.16 -4.03
CA VAL A 176 -0.15 -17.55 -3.73
C VAL A 176 1.00 -18.50 -4.08
N LYS A 177 1.72 -18.27 -5.18
CA LYS A 177 2.90 -19.05 -5.56
C LYS A 177 3.98 -19.00 -4.47
N VAL A 178 4.35 -17.80 -4.02
CA VAL A 178 5.34 -17.63 -2.92
C VAL A 178 4.90 -18.34 -1.64
N LEU A 179 3.61 -18.26 -1.30
CA LEU A 179 3.07 -18.98 -0.14
C LEU A 179 3.11 -20.51 -0.32
N SER A 180 2.94 -20.98 -1.54
CA SER A 180 3.01 -22.41 -1.87
C SER A 180 4.42 -22.95 -1.68
N ASP A 181 5.44 -22.17 -2.03
CA ASP A 181 6.85 -22.55 -1.90
C ASP A 181 7.31 -22.61 -0.43
N MET A 182 6.55 -22.03 0.50
CA MET A 182 6.82 -22.05 1.94
C MET A 182 5.80 -22.89 2.74
N SER A 183 5.15 -23.87 2.10
CA SER A 183 4.06 -24.64 2.71
C SER A 183 4.44 -25.31 4.04
N GLU A 184 5.63 -25.90 4.13
CA GLU A 184 6.12 -26.58 5.35
C GLU A 184 6.25 -25.60 6.52
N PHE A 185 6.64 -24.35 6.25
CA PHE A 185 6.71 -23.30 7.25
C PHE A 185 5.31 -22.87 7.69
N LEU A 186 4.38 -22.66 6.74
CA LEU A 186 3.01 -22.24 7.02
C LEU A 186 2.20 -23.25 7.84
N GLU A 187 2.49 -24.55 7.70
CA GLU A 187 1.87 -25.59 8.51
C GLU A 187 2.11 -25.42 10.01
N GLN A 188 3.26 -24.85 10.39
CA GLN A 188 3.65 -24.65 11.78
C GLN A 188 3.18 -23.30 12.34
N GLN A 189 2.74 -22.37 11.47
CA GLN A 189 2.31 -21.05 11.89
C GLN A 189 0.80 -21.01 12.22
N PRO A 190 0.39 -20.20 13.21
CA PRO A 190 -1.01 -19.88 13.42
C PRO A 190 -1.53 -18.97 12.30
N SER A 191 -2.86 -18.91 12.12
CA SER A 191 -3.45 -17.91 11.24
C SER A 191 -3.10 -16.51 11.77
N PRO A 192 -2.64 -15.58 10.92
CA PRO A 192 -2.32 -14.22 11.34
C PRO A 192 -3.59 -13.37 11.53
N PHE A 193 -4.77 -13.89 11.15
CA PHE A 193 -6.02 -13.15 11.20
C PHE A 193 -6.95 -13.63 12.31
N THR A 194 -7.64 -12.68 12.95
CA THR A 194 -8.58 -12.94 14.04
C THR A 194 -10.05 -12.80 13.63
N ARG A 195 -10.31 -12.20 12.46
CA ARG A 195 -11.67 -11.87 11.96
C ARG A 195 -11.92 -12.33 10.52
N LEU A 196 -10.99 -13.07 9.92
CA LEU A 196 -11.05 -13.42 8.52
C LEU A 196 -12.21 -14.39 8.26
N ASN A 197 -13.13 -13.98 7.39
CA ASN A 197 -14.31 -14.76 7.03
C ASN A 197 -14.32 -15.19 5.56
N SER A 198 -13.51 -14.54 4.72
CA SER A 198 -13.48 -14.81 3.29
C SER A 198 -12.08 -14.62 2.73
N VAL A 199 -11.64 -15.61 1.96
CA VAL A 199 -10.38 -15.58 1.22
C VAL A 199 -10.66 -15.88 -0.24
N ILE A 200 -10.21 -15.00 -1.13
CA ILE A 200 -10.21 -15.22 -2.56
C ILE A 200 -8.75 -15.36 -3.01
N MET A 201 -8.47 -16.40 -3.76
CA MET A 201 -7.14 -16.63 -4.34
C MET A 201 -7.30 -16.70 -5.85
N VAL A 202 -6.63 -15.80 -6.55
CA VAL A 202 -6.69 -15.70 -8.01
C VAL A 202 -5.53 -16.52 -8.58
N THR A 203 -5.71 -17.83 -8.68
CA THR A 203 -4.74 -18.77 -9.26
C THR A 203 -5.45 -20.02 -9.79
N ASP A 204 -4.78 -20.77 -10.67
CA ASP A 204 -5.29 -22.01 -11.24
C ASP A 204 -5.29 -23.17 -10.23
N SER A 205 -4.37 -23.15 -9.26
CA SER A 205 -4.28 -24.16 -8.21
C SER A 205 -3.74 -23.57 -6.91
N VAL A 206 -4.37 -23.93 -5.79
CA VAL A 206 -3.94 -23.51 -4.43
C VAL A 206 -3.65 -24.76 -3.60
N PRO A 207 -2.46 -24.90 -3.01
CA PRO A 207 -2.20 -25.97 -2.05
C PRO A 207 -3.09 -25.85 -0.82
N TYR A 208 -3.59 -26.99 -0.32
CA TYR A 208 -4.43 -27.03 0.88
C TYR A 208 -3.76 -26.39 2.10
N THR A 209 -2.43 -26.46 2.20
CA THR A 209 -1.62 -25.85 3.26
C THR A 209 -1.76 -24.34 3.32
N VAL A 210 -1.81 -23.66 2.17
CA VAL A 210 -2.00 -22.21 2.06
C VAL A 210 -3.42 -21.81 2.51
N ILE A 211 -4.42 -22.58 2.08
CA ILE A 211 -5.82 -22.36 2.50
C ILE A 211 -5.94 -22.54 4.02
N ASN A 212 -5.41 -23.64 4.54
CA ASN A 212 -5.47 -23.98 5.96
C ASN A 212 -4.71 -22.96 6.81
N TYR A 213 -3.58 -22.42 6.34
CA TYR A 213 -2.86 -21.36 7.03
C TYR A 213 -3.75 -20.16 7.38
N PHE A 214 -4.58 -19.70 6.44
CA PHE A 214 -5.48 -18.56 6.68
C PHE A 214 -6.74 -18.94 7.46
N LEU A 215 -7.26 -20.16 7.27
CA LEU A 215 -8.54 -20.59 7.84
C LEU A 215 -8.42 -21.41 9.14
N LYS A 216 -7.20 -21.68 9.61
CA LYS A 216 -6.94 -22.31 10.92
C LYS A 216 -7.73 -21.54 11.98
N GLU A 217 -8.60 -22.23 12.70
CA GLU A 217 -9.27 -21.66 13.87
C GLU A 217 -8.20 -21.15 14.84
N THR A 218 -8.27 -19.87 15.20
CA THR A 218 -7.45 -19.34 16.29
C THR A 218 -7.84 -20.08 17.55
N ALA A 219 -6.91 -20.88 18.10
CA ALA A 219 -7.10 -21.50 19.41
C ALA A 219 -7.48 -20.40 20.40
N ALA A 220 -8.69 -20.53 20.95
CA ALA A 220 -9.31 -19.58 21.87
C ALA A 220 -8.55 -19.46 23.20
#